data_AF-A0A5Y5A3N5-F1
#
_entry.id   AF-A0A5Y5A3N5-F1
#
_cell.length_a   1.000
_cell.length_b   1.000
_cell.length_c   1.000
_cell.angle_alpha   90.00
_cell.angle_beta   90.00
_cell.angle_gamma   90.00
#
_symmetry.space_group_name_H-M   'P 1'
#
loop_
_entity.id
_entity.type
_entity.pdbx_description
1 polymer ?
#
loop_
_entity_poly.entity_id
_entity_poly.type
_entity_poly.pdbx_seq_one_letter_code
_entity_poly.pdbx_strand_id
1 'polypeptide(L)'
;SVGRTSYTGSINSLAYRKNKSDAWTLISPRNSGYDKLISTFRSLYSEQRVQALRAQLEHGATLEFNYVDAKMIWFKRAFSLNVAGAANIDSSLQKFYLTKDNIIKDDKSIIINKSDKINTASWVDNLHLIDRDGNKKFSMMFPSIISADVFCTLLQEAIDRAEM
;
A
#
# COMPACT_ATOMS: atom_id res chain seq x y z
N SER A 1 -6.60 18.44 -13.89
CA SER A 1 -7.01 17.45 -12.86
C SER A 1 -6.09 16.25 -13.00
N VAL A 2 -5.01 16.16 -12.22
CA VAL A 2 -4.14 14.98 -12.20
C VAL A 2 -4.87 13.88 -11.43
N GLY A 3 -5.18 12.78 -12.12
CA GLY A 3 -5.93 11.66 -11.57
C GLY A 3 -5.19 11.05 -10.40
N ARG A 4 -5.62 11.36 -9.18
CA ARG A 4 -5.22 10.61 -7.98
C ARG A 4 -5.71 9.17 -8.19
N THR A 5 -4.79 8.22 -8.25
CA THR A 5 -5.06 6.78 -8.23
C THR A 5 -5.58 6.38 -6.86
N SER A 6 -6.79 6.83 -6.53
CA SER A 6 -7.49 6.46 -5.31
C SER A 6 -8.09 5.08 -5.48
N TYR A 7 -7.59 4.11 -4.74
CA TYR A 7 -8.18 2.77 -4.67
C TYR A 7 -9.68 2.85 -4.33
N THR A 8 -10.52 2.20 -5.14
CA THR A 8 -11.99 2.27 -5.07
C THR A 8 -12.66 1.01 -4.48
N GLY A 9 -11.87 0.00 -4.08
CA GLY A 9 -12.41 -1.21 -3.45
C GLY A 9 -12.89 -0.98 -2.01
N SER A 10 -13.63 -1.94 -1.45
CA SER A 10 -14.20 -1.82 -0.09
C SER A 10 -13.17 -2.18 0.99
N ILE A 11 -12.80 -1.19 1.81
CA ILE A 11 -12.05 -1.41 3.06
C ILE A 11 -13.03 -1.17 4.20
N ASN A 12 -13.55 -2.25 4.78
CA ASN A 12 -14.50 -2.20 5.87
C ASN A 12 -13.83 -2.16 7.25
N SER A 13 -12.52 -2.38 7.33
CA SER A 13 -11.73 -2.35 8.56
C SER A 13 -10.33 -1.82 8.31
N LEU A 14 -9.76 -1.09 9.26
CA LEU A 14 -8.41 -0.53 9.19
C LEU A 14 -7.71 -0.71 10.55
N ALA A 15 -6.47 -1.19 10.53
CA ALA A 15 -5.64 -1.23 11.72
C ALA A 15 -4.53 -0.18 11.60
N TYR A 16 -4.25 0.53 12.69
CA TYR A 16 -3.16 1.51 12.76
C TYR A 16 -2.44 1.47 14.11
N ARG A 17 -1.22 1.99 14.14
CA ARG A 17 -0.42 2.21 15.34
C ARG A 17 0.53 3.38 15.13
N LYS A 18 0.93 4.05 16.21
CA LYS A 18 1.85 5.19 16.13
C LYS A 18 3.29 4.73 15.93
N ASN A 19 3.75 3.78 16.73
CA ASN A 19 5.08 3.19 16.66
C ASN A 19 5.03 1.69 16.44
N LYS A 20 6.13 1.08 15.96
CA LYS A 20 6.22 -0.37 15.76
C LYS A 20 6.04 -1.18 17.05
N SER A 21 6.37 -0.61 18.21
CA SER A 21 6.19 -1.23 19.52
C SER A 21 4.76 -1.17 20.04
N ASP A 22 3.92 -0.32 19.47
CA ASP A 22 2.57 -0.10 19.98
C ASP A 22 1.61 -1.18 19.49
N ALA A 23 0.61 -1.50 20.31
CA ALA A 23 -0.48 -2.37 19.90
C ALA A 23 -1.28 -1.76 18.75
N TRP A 24 -1.77 -2.62 17.85
CA TRP A 24 -2.65 -2.20 16.76
C TRP A 24 -4.01 -1.76 17.30
N THR A 25 -4.44 -0.57 16.89
CA THR A 25 -5.80 -0.07 17.09
C THR A 25 -6.64 -0.40 15.86
N LEU A 26 -7.82 -0.99 16.06
CA LEU A 26 -8.71 -1.40 14.98
C LEU A 26 -9.91 -0.46 14.84
N ILE A 27 -10.17 -0.03 13.62
CA ILE A 27 -11.41 0.60 13.16
C ILE A 27 -12.17 -0.45 12.37
N SER A 28 -13.42 -0.71 12.72
CA SER A 28 -14.22 -1.80 12.12
C SER A 28 -15.69 -1.39 11.98
N PRO A 29 -16.54 -2.20 11.31
CA PRO A 29 -17.97 -1.90 11.18
C PRO A 29 -18.73 -1.86 12.51
N ARG A 30 -18.10 -2.27 13.63
CA ARG A 30 -18.66 -2.14 14.98
C ARG A 30 -18.63 -0.69 15.49
N ASN A 31 -17.82 0.17 14.89
CA ASN A 31 -17.74 1.59 15.23
C ASN A 31 -18.77 2.37 14.37
N SER A 32 -19.61 3.20 14.99
CA SER A 32 -20.49 4.10 14.22
C SER A 32 -19.65 5.09 13.38
N GLY A 33 -20.02 5.28 12.11
CA GLY A 33 -19.29 6.16 11.18
C GLY A 33 -17.91 5.63 10.75
N TYR A 34 -17.66 4.31 10.86
CA TYR A 34 -16.37 3.70 10.54
C TYR A 34 -15.88 3.99 9.12
N ASP A 35 -16.78 4.06 8.14
CA ASP A 35 -16.50 4.31 6.73
C ASP A 35 -15.92 5.71 6.50
N LYS A 36 -16.56 6.72 7.09
CA LYS A 36 -16.08 8.11 7.09
C LYS A 36 -14.77 8.24 7.86
N LEU A 37 -14.64 7.52 8.98
CA LEU A 37 -13.42 7.53 9.77
C LEU A 37 -12.24 6.90 9.00
N ILE A 38 -12.44 5.74 8.38
CA ILE A 38 -11.42 5.05 7.56
C ILE A 38 -11.00 5.93 6.38
N SER A 39 -11.95 6.49 5.63
CA SER A 39 -11.65 7.35 4.49
C SER A 39 -10.89 8.61 4.90
N THR A 40 -11.31 9.28 5.98
CA THR A 40 -10.64 10.47 6.52
C THR A 40 -9.22 10.12 6.99
N PHE A 41 -9.07 9.03 7.75
CA PHE A 41 -7.77 8.57 8.23
C PHE A 41 -6.81 8.30 7.07
N ARG A 42 -7.24 7.52 6.07
CA ARG A 42 -6.42 7.18 4.89
C ARG A 42 -5.98 8.44 4.15
N SER A 43 -6.89 9.40 3.94
CA SER A 43 -6.57 10.66 3.26
C SER A 43 -5.51 11.46 4.02
N LEU A 44 -5.73 11.74 5.30
CA LEU A 44 -4.83 12.58 6.10
C LEU A 44 -3.47 11.92 6.30
N TYR A 45 -3.47 10.61 6.60
CA TYR A 45 -2.24 9.85 6.77
C TYR A 45 -1.43 9.82 5.47
N SER A 46 -2.08 9.59 4.33
CA SER A 46 -1.40 9.58 3.03
C SER A 46 -0.80 10.94 2.71
N GLU A 47 -1.57 12.01 2.85
CA GLU A 47 -1.11 13.38 2.59
C GLU A 47 0.14 13.73 3.39
N GLN A 48 0.12 13.50 4.70
CA GLN A 48 1.26 13.81 5.57
C GLN A 48 2.46 12.90 5.28
N ARG A 49 2.23 11.59 5.10
CA ARG A 49 3.32 10.62 4.98
C ARG A 49 4.00 10.68 3.61
N VAL A 50 3.24 10.93 2.53
CA VAL A 50 3.79 11.12 1.19
C VAL A 50 4.76 12.29 1.17
N GLN A 51 4.41 13.44 1.77
CA GLN A 51 5.31 14.60 1.83
C GLN A 51 6.67 14.26 2.46
N ALA A 52 6.65 13.57 3.60
CA ALA A 52 7.87 13.19 4.31
C ALA A 52 8.74 12.18 3.54
N LEU A 53 8.11 11.22 2.84
CA LEU A 53 8.83 10.17 2.12
C LEU A 53 9.27 10.59 0.72
N ARG A 54 8.53 11.48 0.06
CA ARG A 54 8.91 12.04 -1.25
C ARG A 54 10.28 12.70 -1.19
N ALA A 55 10.51 13.54 -0.19
CA ALA A 55 11.80 14.21 -0.01
C ALA A 55 12.94 13.19 0.17
N GLN A 56 12.71 12.06 0.84
CA GLN A 56 13.73 11.02 0.98
C GLN A 56 14.01 10.34 -0.36
N LEU A 57 12.95 9.99 -1.10
CA LEU A 57 13.06 9.36 -2.42
C LEU A 57 13.79 10.24 -3.44
N GLU A 58 13.54 11.55 -3.43
CA GLU A 58 14.21 12.53 -4.29
C GLU A 58 15.71 12.65 -4.00
N HIS A 59 16.14 12.43 -2.75
CA HIS A 59 17.56 12.34 -2.37
C HIS A 59 18.15 10.94 -2.59
N GLY A 60 17.49 10.06 -3.34
CA GLY A 60 17.98 8.72 -3.68
C GLY A 60 17.79 7.67 -2.60
N ALA A 61 16.98 7.94 -1.56
CA ALA A 61 16.71 6.92 -0.54
C ALA A 61 15.93 5.73 -1.11
N THR A 62 16.18 4.56 -0.53
CA THR A 62 15.37 3.37 -0.72
C THR A 62 14.31 3.31 0.37
N LEU A 63 13.03 3.41 -0.01
CA LEU A 63 11.92 3.41 0.93
C LEU A 63 11.46 1.97 1.21
N GLU A 64 11.46 1.56 2.47
CA GLU A 64 10.92 0.26 2.91
C GLU A 64 9.39 0.33 3.08
N PHE A 65 8.69 -0.60 2.45
CA PHE A 65 7.28 -0.89 2.70
C PHE A 65 7.14 -2.30 3.27
N ASN A 66 6.15 -2.46 4.15
CA ASN A 66 5.81 -3.76 4.73
C ASN A 66 4.50 -4.27 4.12
N TYR A 67 4.36 -5.58 4.03
CA TYR A 67 3.13 -6.23 3.62
C TYR A 67 2.91 -7.54 4.37
N VAL A 68 1.68 -8.00 4.40
CA VAL A 68 1.30 -9.34 4.87
C VAL A 68 0.98 -10.20 3.66
N ASP A 69 1.34 -11.49 3.67
CA ASP A 69 0.98 -12.38 2.56
C ASP A 69 -0.55 -12.47 2.39
N ALA A 70 -1.03 -12.38 1.15
CA ALA A 70 -2.45 -12.43 0.81
C ALA A 70 -3.16 -13.69 1.34
N LYS A 71 -2.45 -14.83 1.44
CA LYS A 71 -2.99 -16.08 2.04
C LYS A 71 -3.36 -15.88 3.52
N MET A 72 -2.57 -15.10 4.26
CA MET A 72 -2.87 -14.77 5.66
C MET A 72 -4.02 -13.76 5.76
N ILE A 73 -4.23 -12.90 4.77
CA ILE A 73 -5.35 -11.94 4.76
C ILE A 73 -6.66 -12.63 4.49
N TRP A 74 -6.71 -13.60 3.57
CA TRP A 74 -7.89 -14.45 3.39
C TRP A 74 -8.21 -15.27 4.64
N PHE A 75 -7.19 -15.82 5.31
CA PHE A 75 -7.35 -16.49 6.60
C PHE A 75 -7.90 -15.54 7.68
N LYS A 76 -7.37 -14.31 7.79
CA LYS A 76 -7.82 -13.32 8.80
C LYS A 76 -9.14 -12.60 8.45
N ARG A 77 -9.53 -12.53 7.16
CA ARG A 77 -10.87 -12.07 6.73
C ARG A 77 -11.94 -13.10 7.12
N ALA A 78 -11.62 -14.40 7.07
CA ALA A 78 -12.52 -15.47 7.52
C ALA A 78 -12.67 -15.54 9.05
N PHE A 79 -11.66 -15.11 9.80
CA PHE A 79 -11.63 -15.13 11.27
C PHE A 79 -11.35 -13.72 11.80
N SER A 80 -12.41 -12.92 11.99
CA SER A 80 -12.43 -11.57 12.57
C SER A 80 -11.17 -11.22 13.38
N LEU A 81 -10.41 -10.21 12.94
CA LEU A 81 -9.22 -9.70 13.63
C LEU A 81 -9.54 -9.39 15.09
N ASN A 82 -9.20 -10.31 15.99
CA ASN A 82 -9.12 -10.09 17.42
C ASN A 82 -7.69 -9.64 17.78
N VAL A 83 -7.48 -9.14 19.00
CA VAL A 83 -6.19 -8.59 19.47
C VAL A 83 -5.05 -9.62 19.36
N ALA A 84 -5.34 -10.91 19.55
CA ALA A 84 -4.38 -12.00 19.32
C ALA A 84 -3.96 -12.13 17.83
N GLY A 85 -4.87 -11.88 16.88
CA GLY A 85 -4.57 -11.86 15.45
C GLY A 85 -3.64 -10.73 15.01
N ALA A 86 -3.53 -9.66 15.81
CA ALA A 86 -2.66 -8.52 15.57
C ALA A 86 -1.19 -8.78 15.97
N ALA A 87 -0.92 -9.52 17.05
CA ALA A 87 0.43 -9.96 17.41
C ALA A 87 1.05 -10.85 16.32
N ASN A 88 0.23 -11.69 15.67
CA ASN A 88 0.61 -12.49 14.52
C ASN A 88 0.81 -11.67 13.22
N ILE A 89 0.54 -10.36 13.20
CA ILE A 89 0.85 -9.52 12.03
C ILE A 89 2.35 -9.27 11.98
N ASP A 90 2.95 -8.86 13.09
CA ASP A 90 4.34 -8.40 13.10
C ASP A 90 5.33 -9.49 12.70
N SER A 91 5.14 -10.72 13.16
CA SER A 91 5.96 -11.88 12.76
C SER A 91 5.76 -12.29 11.30
N SER A 92 4.70 -11.82 10.64
CA SER A 92 4.36 -12.14 9.25
C SER A 92 4.69 -11.01 8.27
N LEU A 93 5.18 -9.87 8.77
CA LEU A 93 5.51 -8.73 7.92
C LEU A 93 6.69 -9.09 7.03
N GLN A 94 6.45 -9.01 5.73
CA GLN A 94 7.47 -9.10 4.70
C GLN A 94 7.73 -7.70 4.15
N LYS A 95 8.90 -7.52 3.53
CA LYS A 95 9.37 -6.22 3.05
C LYS A 95 9.47 -6.19 1.55
N PHE A 96 9.26 -5.01 1.00
CA PHE A 96 9.65 -4.65 -0.36
C PHE A 96 10.04 -3.18 -0.36
N TYR A 97 10.70 -2.74 -1.42
CA TYR A 97 11.30 -1.41 -1.46
C TYR A 97 10.89 -0.64 -2.70
N LEU A 98 10.81 0.68 -2.54
CA LEU A 98 10.66 1.63 -3.63
C LEU A 98 11.90 2.52 -3.69
N THR A 99 12.52 2.57 -4.85
CA THR A 99 13.57 3.54 -5.20
C THR A 99 13.00 4.52 -6.23
N LYS A 100 13.79 5.51 -6.65
CA LYS A 100 13.39 6.45 -7.69
C LYS A 100 12.98 5.73 -8.98
N ASP A 101 13.68 4.65 -9.33
CA ASP A 101 13.60 4.02 -10.66
C ASP A 101 13.13 2.56 -10.62
N ASN A 102 13.00 1.95 -9.44
CA ASN A 102 12.70 0.53 -9.29
C ASN A 102 11.80 0.22 -8.09
N ILE A 103 10.97 -0.81 -8.24
CA ILE A 103 10.43 -1.59 -7.12
C ILE A 103 11.35 -2.79 -6.90
N ILE A 104 11.79 -3.03 -5.66
CA ILE A 104 12.62 -4.18 -5.31
C ILE A 104 11.82 -5.12 -4.40
N LYS A 105 11.63 -6.37 -4.82
CA LYS A 105 10.93 -7.39 -4.04
C LYS A 105 11.52 -8.77 -4.31
N ASP A 106 11.79 -9.54 -3.26
CA ASP A 106 12.37 -10.90 -3.35
C ASP A 106 13.64 -10.92 -4.24
N ASP A 107 14.53 -9.95 -4.03
CA ASP A 107 15.77 -9.71 -4.80
C ASP A 107 15.57 -9.45 -6.31
N LYS A 108 14.33 -9.25 -6.75
CA LYS A 108 14.00 -8.82 -8.12
C LYS A 108 13.85 -7.31 -8.18
N SER A 109 14.57 -6.68 -9.11
CA SER A 109 14.40 -5.27 -9.44
C SER A 109 13.43 -5.12 -10.61
N ILE A 110 12.34 -4.41 -10.38
CA ILE A 110 11.31 -4.09 -11.38
C ILE A 110 11.48 -2.62 -11.73
N ILE A 111 12.05 -2.36 -12.91
CA ILE A 111 12.26 -1.01 -13.43
C ILE A 111 10.92 -0.31 -13.57
N ILE A 112 10.85 0.99 -13.27
CA ILE A 112 9.68 1.85 -13.44
C ILE A 112 9.90 2.68 -14.70
N ASN A 113 8.94 2.64 -15.62
CA ASN A 113 8.99 3.40 -16.87
C ASN A 113 7.90 4.45 -16.93
N LYS A 114 8.15 5.53 -17.68
CA LYS A 114 7.18 6.61 -17.92
C LYS A 114 5.87 6.14 -18.56
N SER A 115 5.93 5.05 -19.31
CA SER A 115 4.79 4.44 -20.00
C SER A 115 3.98 3.47 -19.14
N ASP A 116 4.45 3.15 -17.94
CA ASP A 116 3.74 2.25 -17.03
C ASP A 116 2.45 2.90 -16.51
N LYS A 117 1.49 2.07 -16.13
CA LYS A 117 0.22 2.49 -15.53
C LYS A 117 -0.05 1.72 -14.25
N ILE A 118 -0.54 2.44 -13.24
CA ILE A 118 -1.08 1.84 -12.03
C ILE A 118 -2.54 1.51 -12.28
N ASN A 119 -2.92 0.27 -12.04
CA ASN A 119 -4.30 -0.17 -12.03
C ASN A 119 -4.65 -0.77 -10.66
N THR A 120 -5.71 -0.27 -10.04
CA THR A 120 -6.24 -0.77 -8.77
C THR A 120 -7.59 -1.49 -8.94
N ALA A 121 -7.90 -1.99 -10.15
CA ALA A 121 -9.24 -2.48 -10.51
C ALA A 121 -9.50 -3.99 -10.32
N SER A 122 -10.73 -4.24 -9.84
CA SER A 122 -11.57 -5.45 -9.89
C SER A 122 -11.38 -6.56 -8.83
N TRP A 123 -12.51 -7.26 -8.59
CA TRP A 123 -12.96 -8.27 -7.59
C TRP A 123 -12.08 -8.70 -6.39
N VAL A 124 -10.76 -8.68 -6.52
CA VAL A 124 -9.80 -9.17 -5.50
C VAL A 124 -8.92 -8.06 -4.90
N ASP A 125 -9.26 -6.79 -5.17
CA ASP A 125 -8.61 -5.63 -4.56
C ASP A 125 -7.08 -5.56 -4.85
N ASN A 126 -6.63 -5.91 -6.06
CA ASN A 126 -5.21 -5.91 -6.39
C ASN A 126 -4.71 -4.55 -6.94
N LEU A 127 -3.48 -4.21 -6.57
CA LEU A 127 -2.63 -3.21 -7.19
C LEU A 127 -1.78 -3.88 -8.29
N HIS A 128 -1.82 -3.34 -9.49
CA HIS A 128 -1.01 -3.76 -10.62
C HIS A 128 -0.18 -2.60 -11.17
N LEU A 129 1.11 -2.85 -11.44
CA LEU A 129 1.91 -2.03 -12.34
C LEU A 129 1.92 -2.72 -13.71
N ILE A 130 1.44 -2.03 -14.72
CA ILE A 130 1.25 -2.56 -16.07
C ILE A 130 2.15 -1.78 -17.03
N ASP A 131 2.87 -2.47 -17.90
CA ASP A 131 3.68 -1.83 -18.94
C ASP A 131 2.83 -1.28 -20.10
N ARG A 132 3.49 -0.66 -21.08
CA ARG A 132 2.85 -0.11 -22.28
C ARG A 132 2.07 -1.15 -23.10
N ASP A 133 2.54 -2.40 -23.10
CA ASP A 133 1.99 -3.51 -23.90
C ASP A 133 0.87 -4.24 -23.15
N GLY A 134 0.60 -3.86 -21.90
CA GLY A 134 -0.44 -4.46 -21.06
C GLY A 134 0.05 -5.59 -20.16
N ASN A 135 1.35 -5.88 -20.12
CA ASN A 135 1.90 -6.92 -19.25
C ASN A 135 2.02 -6.43 -17.80
N LYS A 136 1.75 -7.33 -16.86
CA LYS A 136 1.87 -7.05 -15.42
C LYS A 136 3.33 -7.18 -14.99
N LYS A 137 3.96 -6.06 -14.63
CA LYS A 137 5.33 -6.01 -14.08
C LYS A 137 5.35 -6.30 -12.58
N PHE A 138 4.34 -5.81 -11.87
CA PHE A 138 4.17 -5.98 -10.43
C PHE A 138 2.71 -6.20 -10.09
N SER A 139 2.45 -7.03 -9.07
CA SER A 139 1.11 -7.31 -8.57
C SER A 139 1.14 -7.58 -7.07
N MET A 140 0.28 -6.91 -6.31
CA MET A 140 0.08 -7.17 -4.88
C MET A 140 -1.33 -6.82 -4.46
N MET A 141 -1.89 -7.53 -3.48
CA MET A 141 -3.19 -7.20 -2.92
C MET A 141 -3.12 -5.85 -2.20
N PHE A 142 -3.93 -4.88 -2.59
CA PHE A 142 -3.84 -3.52 -2.06
C PHE A 142 -4.02 -3.48 -0.54
N PRO A 143 -5.04 -4.16 0.06
CA PRO A 143 -5.17 -4.26 1.52
C PRO A 143 -4.01 -4.95 2.25
N SER A 144 -3.11 -5.63 1.53
CA SER A 144 -1.97 -6.33 2.12
C SER A 144 -0.79 -5.43 2.39
N ILE A 145 -0.71 -4.28 1.72
CA ILE A 145 0.37 -3.33 1.84
C ILE A 145 0.10 -2.41 3.02
N ILE A 146 1.02 -2.38 3.99
CA ILE A 146 1.00 -1.37 5.05
C ILE A 146 1.30 -0.02 4.42
N SER A 147 0.37 0.93 4.58
CA SER A 147 0.42 2.25 3.91
C SER A 147 0.28 2.18 2.37
N ALA A 148 -0.60 1.32 1.86
CA ALA A 148 -0.85 1.13 0.42
C ALA A 148 -1.09 2.43 -0.37
N ASP A 149 -1.87 3.37 0.19
CA ASP A 149 -2.14 4.68 -0.44
C ASP A 149 -0.87 5.51 -0.64
N VAL A 150 0.02 5.50 0.35
CA VAL A 150 1.32 6.20 0.30
C VAL A 150 2.20 5.57 -0.77
N PHE A 151 2.27 4.23 -0.81
CA PHE A 151 3.01 3.50 -1.83
C PHE A 151 2.52 3.85 -3.24
N CYS A 152 1.20 3.78 -3.48
CA CYS A 152 0.63 4.06 -4.81
C CYS A 152 0.90 5.50 -5.26
N THR A 153 0.81 6.46 -4.34
CA THR A 153 1.09 7.87 -4.64
C THR A 153 2.55 8.06 -5.04
N LEU A 154 3.50 7.52 -4.25
CA LEU A 154 4.93 7.64 -4.54
C LEU A 154 5.34 6.87 -5.81
N LEU A 155 4.70 5.72 -6.08
CA LEU A 155 4.90 4.97 -7.32
C LEU A 155 4.38 5.76 -8.53
N GLN A 156 3.22 6.42 -8.42
CA GLN A 156 2.71 7.28 -9.50
C GLN A 156 3.66 8.43 -9.78
N GLU A 157 4.21 9.06 -8.74
CA GLU A 157 5.21 10.11 -8.91
C GLU A 157 6.52 9.59 -9.51
N ALA A 158 6.93 8.36 -9.19
CA ALA A 158 8.10 7.72 -9.80
C ALA A 158 7.87 7.48 -11.31
N ILE A 159 6.70 6.98 -11.70
CA ILE A 159 6.28 6.86 -13.11
C ILE A 159 6.31 8.25 -13.77
N ASP A 160 5.78 9.27 -13.09
CA ASP A 160 5.70 10.62 -13.65
C ASP A 160 7.09 11.28 -13.84
N ARG A 161 8.10 10.85 -13.09
CA ARG A 161 9.48 11.34 -13.18
C ARG A 161 10.41 10.50 -14.04
N ALA A 162 10.03 9.26 -14.37
CA ALA A 162 10.85 8.38 -15.18
C ALA A 162 11.16 9.01 -16.55
N GLU A 163 12.41 8.85 -16.99
CA GLU A 163 12.84 9.28 -18.33
C GLU A 163 12.23 8.36 -19.41
N MET A 164 12.17 8.85 -20.66
CA MET A 164 11.53 8.14 -21.79
C MET A 164 12.36 6.97 -22.31
#